data_AF-A0AAY5EAX0-F1
#
_entry.id   AF-A0AAY5EAX0-F1
#
_cell.length_a   1.000
_cell.length_b   1.000
_cell.length_c   1.000
_cell.angle_alpha   90.00
_cell.angle_beta   90.00
_cell.angle_gamma   90.00
#
_symmetry.space_group_name_H-M   'P 1'
#
loop_
_entity.id
_entity.type
_entity.pdbx_description
1 polymer ?
#
loop_
_entity_poly.entity_id
_entity_poly.type
_entity_poly.pdbx_seq_one_letter_code
_entity_poly.pdbx_strand_id
1 'polypeptide(L)' 'MEAKMEPKCVLVTGGSGLVGKAIERIVIEEGGSRKGEEWIFVSSKDADLM' A
#
# COMPACT_ATOMS: atom_id res chain seq x y z
N MET A 1 -7.70 28.01 3.15
CA MET A 1 -7.77 27.19 1.93
C MET A 1 -7.51 25.76 2.37
N GLU A 2 -8.52 24.89 2.32
CA GLU A 2 -8.29 23.46 2.56
C GLU A 2 -7.52 22.91 1.36
N ALA A 3 -6.33 22.36 1.60
CA ALA A 3 -5.61 21.63 0.58
C ALA A 3 -6.45 20.40 0.22
N LYS A 4 -6.96 20.35 -1.02
CA LYS A 4 -7.64 19.16 -1.56
C LYS A 4 -6.64 18.01 -1.50
N MET A 5 -6.82 17.09 -0.56
CA MET A 5 -5.97 15.89 -0.46
C MET A 5 -6.31 15.00 -1.65
N GLU A 6 -5.45 15.04 -2.67
CA GLU A 6 -5.56 14.09 -3.77
C GLU A 6 -5.32 12.67 -3.24
N PRO A 7 -6.14 11.69 -3.66
CA PRO A 7 -5.96 10.30 -3.25
C PRO A 7 -4.57 9.82 -3.68
N LYS A 8 -3.84 9.20 -2.76
CA LYS A 8 -2.51 8.65 -2.96
C LYS A 8 -2.60 7.14 -3.09
N CYS A 9 -2.30 6.63 -4.27
CA CYS A 9 -2.13 5.20 -4.49
C CYS A 9 -0.73 4.78 -4.06
N VAL A 10 -0.64 3.78 -3.18
CA VAL A 10 0.61 3.17 -2.71
C VAL A 10 0.65 1.73 -3.20
N LEU A 11 1.54 1.46 -4.17
CA LEU A 11 1.78 0.12 -4.68
C LEU A 11 2.97 -0.51 -3.96
N VAL A 12 2.74 -1.65 -3.31
CA VAL A 12 3.78 -2.44 -2.65
C VAL A 12 4.05 -3.68 -3.48
N THR A 13 5.25 -3.75 -4.06
CA THR A 13 5.74 -4.92 -4.78
C THR A 13 6.47 -5.87 -3.86
N GLY A 14 6.42 -7.17 -4.13
CA GLY A 14 6.83 -8.18 -3.16
C GLY A 14 5.89 -8.26 -1.95
N GLY A 15 4.61 -7.93 -2.13
CA GLY A 15 3.58 -7.93 -1.08
C GLY A 15 3.39 -9.29 -0.39
N SER A 16 3.76 -10.38 -1.05
CA SER A 16 3.76 -11.73 -0.46
C SER A 16 5.00 -12.05 0.39
N GLY A 17 6.04 -11.22 0.34
CA GLY A 17 7.27 -11.39 1.11
C GLY A 17 7.11 -10.95 2.57
N LEU A 18 8.10 -11.29 3.40
CA LEU A 18 8.09 -11.01 4.84
C LEU A 18 7.78 -9.54 5.16
N VAL A 19 8.47 -8.62 4.49
CA VAL A 19 8.31 -7.18 4.73
C VAL A 19 6.99 -6.67 4.17
N GLY A 20 6.58 -7.14 2.98
CA GLY A 20 5.28 -6.79 2.38
C GLY A 20 4.11 -7.14 3.29
N LYS A 21 4.13 -8.35 3.87
CA LYS A 21 3.13 -8.80 4.85
C LYS A 21 3.16 -8.01 6.15
N ALA A 22 4.34 -7.61 6.63
CA ALA A 22 4.44 -6.76 7.82
C ALA A 22 3.83 -5.37 7.59
N ILE A 23 4.06 -4.78 6.41
CA ILE A 23 3.45 -3.50 6.03
C ILE A 23 1.93 -3.65 5.93
N GLU A 24 1.44 -4.69 5.24
CA GLU A 24 0.01 -4.99 5.10
C GLU A 24 -0.69 -5.05 6.46
N ARG A 25 -0.12 -5.79 7.41
CA ARG A 25 -0.64 -5.89 8.78
C ARG A 25 -0.75 -4.52 9.44
N ILE A 26 0.29 -3.71 9.40
CA ILE A 26 0.30 -2.40 10.07
C ILE A 26 -0.72 -1.45 9.42
N VAL A 27 -0.79 -1.40 8.09
CA VAL A 27 -1.61 -0.38 7.39
C VAL A 27 -3.08 -0.78 7.26
N ILE A 28 -3.38 -2.07 7.14
CA ILE A 28 -4.75 -2.60 6.99
C ILE A 28 -5.32 -3.05 8.34
N GLU A 29 -4.61 -3.91 9.08
CA GLU A 29 -5.14 -4.52 10.30
C GLU A 29 -5.02 -3.60 11.52
N GLU A 30 -3.91 -2.86 11.64
CA GLU A 30 -3.63 -1.99 12.80
C GLU A 30 -4.03 -0.52 12.56
N GLY A 31 -4.59 -0.19 11.39
CA GLY A 31 -5.08 1.16 11.08
C GLY A 31 -3.98 2.21 10.86
N GLY A 32 -2.77 1.78 10.47
CA GLY A 32 -1.64 2.67 10.19
C GLY A 32 -1.73 3.46 8.89
N SER A 33 -2.75 3.21 8.05
CA SER A 33 -2.97 3.97 6.82
C SER A 33 -3.39 5.42 7.11
N ARG A 34 -2.92 6.36 6.27
CA ARG A 34 -3.31 7.77 6.39
C ARG A 34 -4.57 8.02 5.56
N LYS A 35 -5.33 9.05 5.96
CA LYS A 35 -6.51 9.49 5.21
C LYS A 35 -6.12 9.79 3.76
N GLY A 36 -6.86 9.22 2.81
CA GLY A 36 -6.63 9.42 1.38
C GLY A 36 -5.57 8.49 0.78
N GLU A 37 -5.01 7.55 1.53
CA GLU A 37 -4.16 6.50 0.96
C GLU A 37 -4.97 5.27 0.55
N GLU A 38 -4.67 4.73 -0.62
CA GLU A 38 -5.14 3.45 -1.12
C GLU A 38 -3.94 2.52 -1.30
N TRP A 39 -3.96 1.37 -0.63
CA TRP A 39 -2.82 0.45 -0.57
C TRP A 39 -3.09 -0.79 -1.42
N ILE A 40 -2.18 -1.08 -2.35
CA ILE A 40 -2.27 -2.23 -3.26
C ILE A 40 -1.01 -3.08 -3.08
N PHE A 41 -1.20 -4.35 -2.72
CA PHE A 41 -0.11 -5.30 -2.53
C PHE A 41 -0.09 -6.30 -3.68
N VAL A 42 1.06 -6.40 -4.36
CA VAL A 42 1.24 -7.29 -5.51
C VAL A 42 2.41 -8.24 -5.30
N SER A 43 2.25 -9.49 -5.75
CA SER A 43 3.35 -10.43 -5.88
C SER A 43 4.04 -10.27 -7.25
N SER A 44 5.18 -10.94 -7.43
CA SER A 44 5.89 -10.95 -8.72
C SER A 44 5.09 -11.61 -9.86
N LYS A 45 3.97 -12.28 -9.57
CA LYS A 45 3.07 -12.84 -10.59
C LYS A 45 2.02 -11.84 -11.06
N ASP A 46 1.73 -10.82 -10.27
CA ASP A 46 0.61 -9.90 -10.49
C ASP A 46 1.02 -8.63 -11.23
N ALA A 47 2.32 -8.30 -11.24
CA ALA A 47 2.86 -7.12 -11.90
C ALA A 47 4.29 -7.35 -12.40
N ASP A 48 4.57 -6.84 -13.59
CA ASP A 48 5.92 -6.70 -14.14
C ASP A 48 6.32 -5.22 -14.07
N LEU A 49 7.51 -4.96 -13.51
CA LEU A 49 8.05 -3.60 -13.30
C LEU A 49 9.21 -3.29 -14.26
N MET A 50 9.43 -4.13 -15.28
CA MET A 50 10.50 -3.95 -16.27
C MET A 50 10.42 -2.61 -17.01
#